data_AF-A0A015KBW5-F1
#
_entry.id   AF-A0A015KBW5-F1
#
_cell.length_a   1.000
_cell.length_b   1.000
_cell.length_c   1.000
_cell.angle_alpha   90.00
_cell.angle_beta   90.00
_cell.angle_gamma   90.00
#
_symmetry.space_group_name_H-M   'P 1'
#
loop_
_entity.id
_entity.type
_entity.pdbx_description
1 polymer ?
#
loop_
_entity_poly.entity_id
_entity_poly.type
_entity_poly.pdbx_seq_one_letter_code
_entity_poly.pdbx_strand_id
1 'polypeptide(L)' 'MAVESEHLRLLFCILNPIAKAPSADTLRSNVIDKFNEERNNIQEILQNAPGQLSFMLDAWTSPSYIPFLGITVH' A
#
# COMPACT_ATOMS: atom_id res chain seq x y z
N MET A 1 10.06 0.32 -12.77
CA MET A 1 9.30 -0.32 -11.65
C MET A 1 8.63 -1.61 -12.15
N ALA A 2 8.19 -2.52 -11.28
CA ALA A 2 7.61 -3.81 -11.70
C ALA A 2 6.43 -3.67 -12.70
N VAL A 3 5.64 -2.59 -12.58
CA VAL A 3 4.49 -2.33 -13.47
C VAL A 3 4.88 -1.98 -14.92
N GLU A 4 6.13 -1.55 -15.12
CA GLU A 4 6.67 -1.21 -16.44
C GLU A 4 7.39 -2.40 -17.10
N SER A 5 7.49 -3.52 -16.39
CA SER A 5 8.09 -4.75 -16.91
C SER A 5 7.36 -5.21 -18.18
N GLU A 6 8.12 -5.47 -19.23
CA GLU A 6 7.58 -5.96 -20.50
C GLU A 6 6.84 -7.29 -20.30
N HIS A 7 7.38 -8.20 -19.48
CA HIS A 7 6.74 -9.48 -19.16
C HIS A 7 5.38 -9.29 -18.47
N LEU A 8 5.27 -8.33 -17.55
CA LEU A 8 4.01 -8.05 -16.86
C LEU A 8 2.99 -7.44 -17.84
N ARG A 9 3.44 -6.55 -18.73
CA ARG A 9 2.57 -5.96 -19.76
C ARG A 9 2.07 -7.01 -20.75
N LEU A 10 2.94 -7.92 -21.18
CA LEU A 10 2.56 -9.06 -22.02
C LEU A 10 1.52 -9.95 -21.32
N LEU A 11 1.72 -10.24 -20.03
CA LEU A 11 0.74 -10.98 -19.23
C LEU A 11 -0.62 -10.26 -19.20
N PHE A 12 -0.65 -8.94 -18.96
CA PHE A 12 -1.90 -8.18 -19.00
C PHE A 12 -2.57 -8.21 -20.38
N CYS A 13 -1.80 -8.08 -21.47
CA CYS A 13 -2.34 -8.17 -22.82
C CYS A 13 -2.94 -9.55 -23.13
N ILE A 14 -2.32 -10.64 -22.65
CA ILE A 14 -2.86 -12.00 -22.81
C ILE A 14 -4.19 -12.16 -22.05
N LEU A 15 -4.25 -11.64 -20.82
CA LEU A 15 -5.43 -11.77 -19.96
C LEU A 15 -6.57 -10.85 -20.39
N ASN A 16 -6.26 -9.64 -20.86
CA ASN A 16 -7.22 -8.67 -21.36
C ASN A 16 -6.56 -7.76 -22.43
N PRO A 17 -6.76 -8.06 -23.73
CA PRO A 17 -6.13 -7.31 -24.83
C PRO A 17 -6.51 -5.83 -24.91
N ILE A 18 -7.61 -5.43 -24.25
CA ILE A 18 -8.12 -4.06 -24.26
C ILE A 18 -7.61 -3.27 -23.04
N ALA A 19 -7.16 -3.97 -21.98
CA ALA A 19 -6.64 -3.33 -20.79
C ALA A 19 -5.32 -2.61 -21.08
N LYS A 20 -5.25 -1.33 -20.68
CA LYS A 20 -4.01 -0.57 -20.68
C LYS A 20 -3.41 -0.59 -19.29
N ALA A 21 -2.17 -1.07 -19.17
CA ALA A 21 -1.44 -0.99 -17.92
C ALA A 21 -1.22 0.50 -17.55
N PRO A 22 -1.50 0.91 -16.31
CA PRO A 22 -1.20 2.26 -15.86
C PRO A 22 0.32 2.47 -15.79
N SER A 23 0.77 3.72 -15.92
CA SER A 23 2.18 4.04 -15.62
C SER A 23 2.47 3.84 -14.13
N ALA A 24 3.76 3.70 -13.80
CA ALA A 24 4.19 3.63 -12.41
C ALA A 24 3.73 4.86 -11.61
N ASP A 25 3.81 6.06 -12.21
CA ASP A 25 3.34 7.29 -11.59
C ASP A 25 1.83 7.29 -11.37
N THR A 26 1.06 6.82 -12.35
CA THR A 26 -0.41 6.72 -12.22
C THR A 26 -0.78 5.77 -11.10
N LEU A 27 -0.14 4.60 -11.02
CA LEU A 27 -0.37 3.64 -9.96
C LEU A 27 0.00 4.22 -8.59
N ARG A 28 1.15 4.89 -8.50
CA ARG A 28 1.60 5.56 -7.27
C ARG A 28 0.58 6.60 -6.81
N SER A 29 0.14 7.48 -7.70
CA SER A 29 -0.86 8.51 -7.37
C SER A 29 -2.17 7.87 -6.90
N ASN A 30 -2.68 6.87 -7.62
CA ASN A 30 -3.91 6.17 -7.24
C ASN A 30 -3.82 5.53 -5.85
N VAL A 31 -2.68 4.93 -5.48
CA VAL A 31 -2.46 4.35 -4.15
C VAL A 31 -2.47 5.43 -3.06
N ILE A 32 -1.80 6.56 -3.31
CA ILE A 32 -1.75 7.68 -2.36
C ILE A 32 -3.13 8.34 -2.21
N ASP A 33 -3.84 8.55 -3.31
CA ASP A 33 -5.19 9.14 -3.29
C ASP A 33 -6.15 8.25 -2.51
N LYS A 34 -6.12 6.94 -2.76
CA LYS A 34 -6.96 5.98 -2.01
C LYS A 34 -6.60 5.93 -0.53
N PHE A 35 -5.32 5.97 -0.20
CA PHE A 35 -4.89 6.07 1.20
C PHE A 35 -5.44 7.34 1.87
N ASN A 36 -5.33 8.49 1.21
CA ASN A 36 -5.79 9.77 1.76
C ASN A 36 -7.32 9.80 1.94
N GLU A 37 -8.07 9.21 1.02
CA GLU A 37 -9.52 9.06 1.11
C GLU A 37 -9.91 8.28 2.38
N GLU A 38 -9.30 7.11 2.60
CA GLU A 38 -9.63 6.24 3.73
C GLU A 38 -9.07 6.74 5.07
N ARG A 39 -7.99 7.53 5.05
CA ARG A 39 -7.31 7.98 6.26
C ARG A 39 -8.24 8.69 7.24
N ASN A 40 -9.14 9.53 6.74
CA ASN A 40 -10.07 10.28 7.59
C ASN A 40 -11.11 9.36 8.24
N ASN A 41 -11.60 8.37 7.50
CA ASN A 41 -12.54 7.36 8.01
C ASN A 41 -11.88 6.50 9.10
N ILE A 42 -10.68 5.98 8.83
CA ILE A 42 -9.91 5.21 9.82
C ILE A 42 -9.60 6.06 11.06
N GLN A 43 -9.24 7.34 10.89
CA GLN A 43 -9.01 8.25 12.00
C GLN A 43 -10.24 8.37 12.89
N GLU A 44 -11.42 8.57 12.31
CA GLU A 44 -12.68 8.66 13.06
C GLU A 44 -12.99 7.35 13.81
N ILE A 45 -12.81 6.20 13.16
CA ILE A 45 -13.00 4.88 13.78
C ILE A 45 -12.10 4.73 15.02
N LEU A 46 -10.80 5.04 14.88
CA LEU A 46 -9.84 4.91 15.97
C LEU A 46 -10.13 5.88 17.12
N GLN A 47 -10.50 7.13 16.82
CA GLN A 47 -10.85 8.11 17.84
C GLN A 47 -12.12 7.74 18.63
N ASN A 48 -13.04 7.00 18.01
CA ASN A 48 -14.28 6.53 18.62
C ASN A 48 -14.18 5.15 19.28
N ALA A 49 -12.98 4.57 19.42
CA ALA A 49 -12.74 3.26 20.04
C ALA A 49 -11.94 3.35 21.38
N PRO A 50 -12.29 4.23 22.33
CA PRO A 50 -11.52 4.38 23.56
C PRO A 50 -11.53 3.08 24.37
N GLY A 51 -10.34 2.68 24.86
CA GLY A 51 -10.15 1.47 25.66
C GLY A 51 -10.20 0.16 24.88
N GLN A 52 -10.34 0.21 23.55
CA GLN A 52 -10.41 -0.98 22.68
C GLN A 52 -9.21 -1.13 21.75
N LEU A 53 -8.32 -0.14 21.69
CA LEU A 53 -7.15 -0.17 20.83
C LEU A 53 -5.95 -0.85 21.50
N SER A 54 -5.36 -1.82 20.81
CA SER A 54 -4.09 -2.44 21.19
C SER A 54 -3.04 -2.20 20.10
N PHE A 55 -1.85 -1.71 20.48
CA PHE A 55 -0.77 -1.45 19.54
C PHE A 55 0.28 -2.55 19.58
N MET A 56 0.63 -3.08 18.41
CA MET A 56 1.79 -3.95 18.21
C MET A 56 2.91 -3.16 17.55
N LEU A 57 4.09 -3.21 18.15
CA LEU A 57 5.31 -2.62 17.63
C LEU A 57 6.25 -3.74 17.20
N ASP A 58 6.61 -3.74 15.92
CA ASP A 58 7.57 -4.68 15.36
C ASP A 58 8.79 -3.89 14.86
N ALA A 59 9.96 -4.16 15.41
CA ALA A 59 11.19 -3.47 15.05
C ALA A 59 12.24 -4.48 14.62
N TRP A 60 12.80 -4.28 13.43
CA TRP A 60 13.82 -5.17 12.89
C TRP A 60 14.85 -4.41 12.06
N THR A 61 16.04 -4.98 11.93
CA THR A 61 17.08 -4.47 11.04
C THR A 61 17.20 -5.44 9.86
N SER A 62 17.05 -4.93 8.64
CA SER A 62 17.21 -5.73 7.43
C SER A 62 18.66 -6.25 7.26
N PRO A 63 18.89 -7.29 6.43
CA PRO A 63 20.24 -7.73 6.09
C PRO A 63 21.12 -6.63 5.47
N SER A 64 20.51 -5.59 4.89
CA SER A 64 21.21 -4.40 4.39
C SER A 64 21.47 -3.34 5.47
N TYR A 65 21.33 -3.70 6.75
CA TYR A 65 21.53 -2.85 7.93
C TYR A 65 20.60 -1.64 8.04
N ILE A 66 19.49 -1.64 7.29
CA ILE A 66 18.45 -0.60 7.39
C ILE A 66 17.48 -0.97 8.52
N PRO A 67 17.28 -0.11 9.54
CA PRO A 67 16.31 -0.34 10.60
C PRO A 67 14.89 0.00 10.14
N PHE A 68 13.91 -0.80 10.56
CA PHE A 68 12.49 -0.64 10.30
C PHE A 68 11.68 -0.69 11.61
N LEU A 69 10.57 0.05 11.64
CA LEU A 69 9.58 0.01 12.71
C LEU A 69 8.18 -0.09 12.07
N GLY A 70 7.56 -1.25 12.23
CA GLY A 70 6.14 -1.47 11.95
C GLY A 70 5.29 -1.15 13.17
N ILE A 71 4.19 -0.44 12.94
CA ILE A 71 3.18 -0.12 13.96
C ILE A 71 1.86 -0.64 13.44
N THR A 72 1.20 -1.52 14.20
CA THR A 72 -0.14 -2.03 13.89
C THR A 72 -1.07 -1.73 15.06
N VAL A 73 -2.31 -1.36 14.76
CA VAL A 73 -3.38 -1.21 15.76
C VAL A 73 -4.43 -2.29 15.53
N HIS A 74 -4.84 -2.94 16.61
CA HIS A 74 -5.90 -3.95 16.68
C HIS A 74 -7.06 -3.42 17.51
#